data_AF-A0A7V9C1B2-F1
#
_entry.id   AF-A0A7V9C1B2-F1
#
_cell.length_a   1.000
_cell.length_b   1.000
_cell.length_c   1.000
_cell.angle_alpha   90.00
_cell.angle_beta   90.00
_cell.angle_gamma   90.00
#
_symmetry.space_group_name_H-M   'P 1'
#
loop_
_entity.id
_entity.type
_entity.pdbx_description
1 polymer ?
#
loop_
_entity_poly.entity_id
_entity_poly.type
_entity_poly.pdbx_seq_one_letter_code
_entity_poly.pdbx_strand_id
1 'polypeptide(L)'
;MTVVDESLRETLAGFVRVSDGDSDRDLHAADITFHLPRRPDLVAYPSSTAEVSRTLAVANERRVPVTPFGAGSSLEGHVIPTRGGISLDLSELNRIVEIAPADLNATVQA
;
A
#
# COMPACT_ATOMS: atom_id res chain seq x y z
N MET A 1 -11.47 14.03 -12.67
CA MET A 1 -11.21 13.99 -11.22
C MET A 1 -11.43 12.55 -10.81
N THR A 2 -10.39 11.83 -10.40
CA THR A 2 -10.56 10.47 -9.89
C THR A 2 -11.26 10.56 -8.54
N VAL A 3 -12.35 9.83 -8.36
CA VAL A 3 -13.13 9.88 -7.12
C VAL A 3 -12.79 8.61 -6.34
N VAL A 4 -12.18 8.80 -5.17
CA VAL A 4 -12.22 7.78 -4.12
C VAL A 4 -13.54 7.99 -3.40
N ASP A 5 -14.47 7.05 -3.61
CA ASP A 5 -15.82 7.08 -3.07
C ASP A 5 -16.10 5.82 -2.23
N GLU A 6 -17.25 5.81 -1.58
CA GLU A 6 -17.68 4.69 -0.72
C GLU A 6 -17.77 3.36 -1.47
N SER A 7 -18.16 3.36 -2.76
CA SER A 7 -18.23 2.13 -3.55
C SER A 7 -16.84 1.52 -3.79
N LEU A 8 -15.81 2.35 -3.98
CA LEU A 8 -14.43 1.86 -4.07
C LEU A 8 -14.01 1.19 -2.77
N ARG A 9 -14.26 1.87 -1.64
CA ARG A 9 -13.95 1.32 -0.31
C ARG A 9 -14.64 -0.02 -0.10
N GLU A 10 -15.95 -0.10 -0.33
CA GLU A 10 -16.74 -1.34 -0.19
C GLU A 10 -16.20 -2.46 -1.07
N THR A 11 -15.85 -2.14 -2.33
CA THR A 11 -15.28 -3.12 -3.27
C THR A 11 -13.99 -3.72 -2.74
N LEU A 12 -13.07 -2.89 -2.23
CA LEU A 12 -11.80 -3.35 -1.67
C LEU A 12 -12.01 -4.10 -0.35
N ALA A 13 -12.84 -3.56 0.55
CA ALA A 13 -13.15 -4.18 1.84
C ALA A 13 -13.75 -5.59 1.72
N GLY A 14 -14.34 -5.92 0.56
CA GLY A 14 -14.82 -7.28 0.27
C GLY A 14 -13.73 -8.33 0.11
N PHE A 15 -12.45 -7.96 0.02
CA PHE A 15 -11.35 -8.92 -0.16
C PHE A 15 -10.00 -8.51 0.43
N VAL A 16 -9.82 -7.28 0.88
CA VAL A 16 -8.59 -6.81 1.54
C VAL A 16 -8.95 -5.92 2.72
N ARG A 17 -8.13 -5.89 3.76
CA ARG A 17 -8.33 -4.97 4.89
C ARG A 17 -8.08 -3.54 4.42
N VAL A 18 -9.05 -2.65 4.63
CA VAL A 18 -8.99 -1.24 4.22
C VAL A 18 -9.28 -0.33 5.41
N SER A 19 -8.55 0.76 5.53
CA SER A 19 -8.80 1.84 6.49
C SER A 19 -8.92 3.20 5.80
N ASP A 20 -9.87 4.00 6.26
CA ASP A 20 -10.04 5.43 5.95
C ASP A 20 -9.84 6.32 7.19
N GLY A 21 -9.42 5.72 8.32
CA GLY A 21 -9.24 6.41 9.59
C GLY A 21 -8.08 7.41 9.55
N ASP A 22 -8.24 8.54 10.23
CA ASP A 22 -7.23 9.61 10.25
C ASP A 22 -5.85 9.11 10.70
N SER A 23 -5.80 8.24 11.72
CA SER A 23 -4.54 7.69 12.24
C SER A 23 -3.76 6.89 11.19
N ASP A 24 -4.43 5.99 10.47
CA ASP A 24 -3.77 5.20 9.43
C ASP A 24 -3.33 6.10 8.29
N ARG A 25 -4.16 7.06 7.88
CA ARG A 25 -3.82 8.00 6.80
C ARG A 25 -2.66 8.92 7.16
N ASP A 26 -2.54 9.33 8.42
CA ASP A 26 -1.40 10.11 8.92
C ASP A 26 -0.10 9.31 8.92
N LEU A 27 -0.13 8.06 9.37
CA LEU A 27 1.04 7.18 9.37
C LEU A 27 1.57 6.91 7.95
N HIS A 28 0.72 7.03 6.93
CA HIS A 28 1.05 6.81 5.52
C HIS A 28 1.19 8.10 4.70
N ALA A 29 1.23 9.28 5.35
CA ALA A 29 1.30 10.56 4.66
C ALA A 29 2.74 11.02 4.35
N ALA A 30 3.74 10.46 5.02
CA ALA A 30 5.12 10.94 5.04
C ALA A 30 6.12 9.77 5.10
N ASP A 31 7.39 10.08 4.83
CA ASP A 31 8.55 9.30 5.25
C ASP A 31 9.54 10.21 6.02
N ILE A 32 10.81 9.84 6.08
CA ILE A 32 11.84 10.58 6.83
C ILE A 32 12.45 11.74 6.03
N THR A 33 11.91 12.05 4.85
CA THR A 33 12.33 13.18 4.01
C THR A 33 11.86 14.55 4.51
N PHE A 34 12.30 15.62 3.83
CA PHE A 34 11.87 17.00 4.04
C PHE A 34 10.70 17.45 3.12
N HIS A 35 10.35 16.65 2.13
CA HIS A 35 9.17 16.87 1.28
C HIS A 35 7.87 16.94 2.08
N LEU A 36 6.92 17.70 1.56
CA LEU A 36 5.63 17.92 2.22
C LEU A 36 4.82 16.62 2.26
N PRO A 37 4.24 16.27 3.42
CA PRO A 37 3.39 15.10 3.55
C PRO A 37 2.08 15.28 2.81
N ARG A 38 1.47 14.18 2.39
CA ARG A 38 0.14 14.17 1.79
C ARG A 38 -0.59 12.88 2.13
N ARG A 39 -1.76 12.98 2.76
CA ARG A 39 -2.54 11.79 3.13
C ARG A 39 -3.01 11.01 1.90
N PRO A 40 -3.04 9.67 1.95
CA PRO A 40 -3.85 8.88 1.04
C PRO A 40 -5.34 9.09 1.36
N ASP A 41 -6.22 8.63 0.47
CA ASP A 41 -7.66 8.56 0.73
C ASP A 41 -8.03 7.27 1.47
N LEU A 42 -7.38 6.15 1.11
CA LEU A 42 -7.52 4.85 1.74
C LEU A 42 -6.14 4.20 1.97
N VAL A 43 -6.03 3.37 3.01
CA VAL A 43 -4.90 2.47 3.22
C VAL A 43 -5.39 1.03 3.07
N ALA A 44 -4.76 0.25 2.19
CA ALA A 44 -5.06 -1.17 1.99
C ALA A 44 -3.90 -2.02 2.49
N TYR A 45 -4.23 -3.07 3.26
CA TYR A 45 -3.27 -4.00 3.88
C TYR A 45 -3.46 -5.40 3.29
N PRO A 46 -2.90 -5.71 2.11
CA PRO A 46 -2.91 -7.05 1.55
C PRO A 46 -2.03 -8.02 2.33
N SER A 47 -2.57 -9.19 2.61
CA SER A 47 -1.88 -10.33 3.24
C SER A 47 -1.44 -11.40 2.23
N SER A 48 -1.78 -11.21 0.94
CA SER A 48 -1.39 -12.13 -0.14
C SER A 48 -1.13 -11.41 -1.47
N THR A 49 -0.34 -12.05 -2.35
CA THR A 49 -0.12 -11.58 -3.73
C THR A 49 -1.42 -11.47 -4.52
N ALA A 50 -2.41 -12.32 -4.23
CA ALA A 50 -3.72 -12.26 -4.87
C ALA A 50 -4.48 -10.99 -4.48
N GLU A 51 -4.41 -10.58 -3.22
CA GLU A 51 -5.01 -9.33 -2.74
C GLU A 51 -4.30 -8.10 -3.33
N VAL A 52 -2.97 -8.11 -3.43
CA VAL A 52 -2.19 -7.08 -4.15
C VAL A 52 -2.68 -6.96 -5.59
N SER A 53 -2.69 -8.07 -6.33
CA SER A 53 -3.07 -8.08 -7.74
C SER A 53 -4.50 -7.59 -7.94
N ARG A 54 -5.44 -8.00 -7.08
CA ARG A 54 -6.84 -7.60 -7.18
C ARG A 54 -7.04 -6.13 -6.81
N THR A 55 -6.33 -5.63 -5.82
CA THR A 55 -6.34 -4.20 -5.44
C THR A 55 -5.84 -3.33 -6.60
N LEU A 56 -4.71 -3.71 -7.21
CA LEU A 56 -4.16 -3.00 -8.38
C LEU A 56 -5.09 -3.06 -9.59
N ALA A 57 -5.77 -4.19 -9.83
CA ALA A 57 -6.75 -4.31 -10.90
C ALA A 57 -7.93 -3.35 -10.72
N VAL A 58 -8.53 -3.31 -9.51
CA VAL A 58 -9.62 -2.39 -9.17
C VAL A 58 -9.18 -0.93 -9.28
N ALA A 59 -7.99 -0.61 -8.74
CA ALA A 59 -7.43 0.74 -8.82
C ALA A 59 -7.19 1.18 -10.27
N ASN A 60 -6.67 0.29 -11.12
CA ASN A 60 -6.43 0.56 -12.53
C ASN A 60 -7.74 0.79 -13.31
N GLU A 61 -8.75 -0.06 -13.10
CA GLU A 61 -10.08 0.07 -13.72
C GLU A 61 -10.70 1.45 -13.41
N ARG A 62 -10.57 1.91 -12.16
CA ARG A 62 -11.11 3.19 -11.71
C ARG A 62 -10.15 4.37 -11.86
N ARG A 63 -8.94 4.13 -12.37
CA ARG A 63 -7.84 5.12 -12.50
C ARG A 63 -7.47 5.81 -11.18
N VAL A 64 -7.44 5.05 -10.11
CA VAL A 64 -7.03 5.46 -8.76
C VAL A 64 -5.52 5.32 -8.60
N PRO A 65 -4.80 6.39 -8.22
CA PRO A 65 -3.37 6.30 -7.91
C PRO A 65 -3.14 5.31 -6.77
N VAL A 66 -2.05 4.55 -6.88
CA VAL A 66 -1.59 3.65 -5.82
C VAL A 66 -0.15 4.00 -5.49
N THR A 67 0.14 4.20 -4.21
CA THR A 67 1.48 4.39 -3.69
C THR A 67 1.84 3.20 -2.81
N PRO A 68 2.88 2.40 -3.14
CA PRO A 68 3.32 1.32 -2.28
C PRO A 68 3.96 1.87 -1.00
N PHE A 69 3.70 1.21 0.12
CA PHE A 69 4.23 1.57 1.43
C PHE A 69 4.83 0.33 2.11
N GLY A 70 6.05 0.47 2.61
CA GLY A 70 6.74 -0.54 3.42
C GLY A 70 6.83 -0.08 4.87
N ALA A 71 8.03 0.29 5.32
CA ALA A 71 8.26 0.78 6.68
C ALA A 71 8.22 2.32 6.82
N GLY A 72 7.98 3.06 5.74
CA GLY A 72 7.98 4.54 5.78
C GLY A 72 9.37 5.19 5.94
N SER A 73 10.46 4.47 5.67
CA SER A 73 11.83 4.92 5.91
C SER A 73 12.55 5.52 4.70
N SER A 74 11.82 5.85 3.63
CA SER A 74 12.43 6.50 2.45
C SER A 74 12.95 7.90 2.79
N LEU A 75 14.08 8.29 2.19
CA LEU A 75 14.71 9.61 2.38
C LEU A 75 14.27 10.65 1.34
N GLU A 76 13.53 10.22 0.31
CA GLU A 76 13.27 11.01 -0.90
C GLU A 76 11.77 11.05 -1.27
N GLY A 77 10.87 10.77 -0.32
CA GLY A 77 9.43 10.91 -0.53
C GLY A 77 8.75 9.82 -1.35
N HIS A 78 9.40 8.68 -1.61
CA HIS A 78 8.87 7.63 -2.50
C HIS A 78 7.53 7.04 -2.04
N VAL A 79 7.29 7.02 -0.73
CA VAL A 79 6.05 6.46 -0.16
C VAL A 79 4.97 7.53 0.05
N ILE A 80 5.24 8.80 -0.30
CA ILE A 80 4.28 9.89 -0.13
C ILE A 80 3.19 9.79 -1.23
N PRO A 81 1.90 9.70 -0.86
CA PRO A 81 0.76 9.71 -1.80
C PRO A 81 0.54 11.07 -2.47
N THR A 82 1.46 11.50 -3.34
CA THR A 82 1.46 12.81 -4.02
C THR A 82 0.16 13.12 -4.77
N ARG A 83 -0.61 12.10 -5.17
CA ARG A 83 -1.93 12.22 -5.81
C ARG A 83 -3.09 11.64 -5.01
N GLY A 84 -2.82 11.08 -3.83
CA GLY A 84 -3.83 10.54 -2.93
C GLY A 84 -4.11 9.11 -3.33
N GLY A 85 -5.37 8.72 -3.36
CA GLY A 85 -5.75 7.38 -3.74
C GLY A 85 -5.43 6.39 -2.63
N ILE A 86 -4.81 5.28 -3.01
CA ILE A 86 -4.58 4.14 -2.14
C ILE A 86 -3.11 4.10 -1.73
N SER A 87 -2.85 4.14 -0.42
CA SER A 87 -1.60 3.63 0.11
C SER A 87 -1.69 2.11 0.22
N LEU A 88 -0.81 1.38 -0.45
CA LEU A 88 -0.77 -0.08 -0.44
C LEU A 88 0.32 -0.53 0.53
N ASP A 89 -0.08 -0.81 1.77
CA ASP A 89 0.83 -1.22 2.85
C ASP A 89 1.14 -2.72 2.73
N LEU A 90 2.40 -3.04 2.43
CA LEU A 90 2.85 -4.41 2.22
C LEU A 90 3.35 -5.08 3.50
N SER A 91 3.24 -4.44 4.67
CA SER A 91 3.78 -4.94 5.95
C SER A 91 3.20 -6.27 6.42
N GLU A 92 2.02 -6.66 5.93
CA GLU A 92 1.43 -7.98 6.19
C GLU A 92 2.04 -9.10 5.32
N LEU A 93 2.76 -8.76 4.24
CA LEU A 93 3.50 -9.69 3.40
C LEU A 93 4.89 -9.99 3.97
N ASN A 94 5.00 -10.47 5.20
CA ASN A 94 6.27 -10.53 5.95
C ASN A 94 6.91 -11.93 6.08
N ARG A 95 6.50 -12.91 5.26
CA ARG A 95 7.00 -14.30 5.41
C ARG A 95 8.33 -14.53 4.70
N ILE A 96 9.16 -15.36 5.32
CA ILE A 96 10.26 -16.06 4.65
C ILE A 96 9.64 -17.27 3.93
N VAL A 97 9.77 -17.30 2.61
CA VAL A 97 9.19 -18.36 1.76
C VAL A 97 10.15 -19.53 1.65
N GLU A 98 11.44 -19.26 1.47
CA GLU A 98 12.48 -20.27 1.30
C GLU A 98 13.83 -19.74 1.77
N ILE A 99 14.65 -20.62 2.34
CA ILE A 99 16.07 -20.38 2.60
C ILE A 99 16.85 -21.49 1.90
N ALA A 100 17.79 -21.12 1.04
CA ALA A 100 18.65 -22.03 0.29
C ALA A 100 20.13 -21.79 0.68
N PRO A 101 20.62 -22.44 1.77
CA PRO A 101 21.97 -22.16 2.29
C PRO A 101 23.09 -22.53 1.33
N ALA A 102 22.90 -23.58 0.53
CA ALA A 102 23.88 -24.01 -0.47
C ALA A 102 24.11 -22.94 -1.55
N ASP A 103 23.07 -22.14 -1.85
CA ASP A 103 23.07 -21.10 -2.87
C ASP A 103 23.25 -19.69 -2.28
N LEU A 104 23.38 -19.58 -0.94
CA LEU A 104 23.43 -18.32 -0.19
C LEU A 104 22.26 -17.37 -0.48
N ASN A 105 21.08 -17.92 -0.73
CA ASN A 105 19.90 -17.18 -1.14
C ASN A 105 18.70 -17.41 -0.20
N ALA A 106 17.77 -16.45 -0.20
CA ALA A 106 16.47 -16.59 0.44
C ALA A 106 15.38 -15.96 -0.45
N THR A 107 14.21 -16.60 -0.48
CA THR A 107 13.00 -16.04 -1.07
C THR A 107 12.15 -15.50 0.06
N VAL A 108 11.82 -14.21 0.01
CA VAL A 108 11.01 -13.53 1.02
C VAL A 108 9.87 -12.80 0.35
N GLN A 109 8.83 -12.52 1.13
CA GLN A 109 7.81 -11.55 0.76
C GLN A 109 8.33 -10.11 1.02
N ALA A 110 7.51 -9.10 0.69
CA ALA A 110 7.90 -7.69 0.64
C ALA A 110 8.07 -7.04 2.03
#